data_AF-A0A8B7DVT9-F1
#
_entry.id   AF-A0A8B7DVT9-F1
#
_cell.length_a   1.000
_cell.length_b   1.000
_cell.length_c   1.000
_cell.angle_alpha   90.00
_cell.angle_beta   90.00
_cell.angle_gamma   90.00
#
_symmetry.space_group_name_H-M   'P 1'
#
loop_
_entity.id
_entity.type
_entity.pdbx_description
1 polymer ?
#
loop_
_entity_poly.entity_id
_entity_poly.type
_entity_poly.pdbx_seq_one_letter_code
_entity_poly.pdbx_strand_id
1 'polypeptide(L)'
;MVRHHLRIMMAMENSLPHLPVPPLHQTMNKYIIAIEPLLNKNQLEKTKKLISEFLMPGSVGEKLQHKLEEKAKVTDNWLADWWNNYAYFEYREPLVIKSNPGFSFPQQHFEQELDQYRFTAKLIRAVVSFKELVDSESIPVEYSRGNPLSMMQYKNILSTCRIPLPDRDTIVFAPPDCSRHMVVVHKNQ
;
A
#
# COMPACT_ATOMS: atom_id res chain seq x y z
N MET A 1 6.33 16.62 -32.12
CA MET A 1 5.57 15.41 -32.51
C MET A 1 4.84 14.92 -31.26
N VAL A 2 3.55 15.22 -31.13
CA VAL A 2 2.76 14.89 -29.93
C VAL A 2 2.50 13.38 -29.95
N ARG A 3 3.23 12.60 -29.15
CA ARG A 3 2.88 11.19 -28.93
C ARG A 3 1.52 11.17 -28.25
N HIS A 4 0.48 10.75 -28.97
CA HIS A 4 -0.80 10.41 -28.36
C HIS A 4 -0.58 9.15 -27.54
N HIS A 5 -0.25 9.37 -26.27
CA HIS A 5 -0.14 8.33 -25.30
C HIS A 5 -1.54 7.77 -25.02
N LEU A 6 -1.76 6.49 -25.36
CA LEU A 6 -2.98 5.78 -24.98
C LEU A 6 -3.02 5.71 -23.45
N ARG A 7 -4.09 6.21 -22.84
CA ARG A 7 -4.35 6.10 -21.40
C ARG A 7 -4.74 4.65 -21.08
N ILE A 8 -3.74 3.80 -20.90
CA ILE A 8 -3.92 2.36 -20.73
C ILE A 8 -3.77 1.92 -19.27
N MET A 9 -3.09 2.69 -18.44
CA MET A 9 -2.77 2.31 -17.06
C MET A 9 -4.02 1.98 -16.24
N MET A 10 -5.07 2.81 -16.37
CA MET A 10 -6.31 2.64 -15.60
C MET A 10 -7.37 1.80 -16.32
N ALA A 11 -7.07 1.25 -17.50
CA ALA A 11 -8.07 0.63 -18.38
C ALA A 11 -8.78 -0.57 -17.75
N MET A 12 -8.12 -1.27 -16.83
CA MET A 12 -8.68 -2.45 -16.15
C MET A 12 -9.21 -2.15 -14.74
N GLU A 13 -9.01 -0.95 -14.19
CA GLU A 13 -9.26 -0.67 -12.77
C GLU A 13 -10.73 -0.91 -12.38
N ASN A 14 -11.68 -0.45 -13.19
CA ASN A 14 -13.11 -0.65 -12.96
C ASN A 14 -13.58 -2.10 -13.16
N SER A 15 -12.74 -2.96 -13.75
CA SER A 15 -13.03 -4.38 -13.97
C SER A 15 -12.44 -5.27 -12.89
N LEU A 16 -11.64 -4.72 -11.98
CA LEU A 16 -11.03 -5.47 -10.90
C LEU A 16 -12.11 -5.94 -9.90
N PRO A 17 -11.99 -7.16 -9.37
CA PRO A 17 -12.88 -7.61 -8.32
C PRO A 17 -12.63 -6.78 -7.05
N HIS A 18 -13.71 -6.43 -6.36
CA HIS A 18 -13.64 -5.87 -5.02
C HIS A 18 -12.96 -6.86 -4.06
N LEU A 19 -12.30 -6.33 -3.03
CA LEU A 19 -11.68 -7.16 -1.99
C LEU A 19 -12.77 -7.98 -1.27
N PRO A 20 -12.73 -9.33 -1.31
CA PRO A 20 -13.77 -10.14 -0.70
C PRO A 20 -13.69 -10.07 0.83
N VAL A 21 -14.82 -10.37 1.48
CA VAL A 21 -14.87 -10.67 2.92
C VAL A 21 -14.91 -12.20 3.06
N PRO A 22 -13.86 -12.85 3.60
CA PRO A 22 -13.87 -14.30 3.75
C PRO A 22 -14.94 -14.76 4.77
N PRO A 23 -15.55 -15.95 4.57
CA PRO A 23 -16.48 -16.52 5.55
C PRO A 23 -15.87 -16.65 6.94
N LEU A 24 -16.61 -16.24 7.97
CA LEU A 24 -16.13 -16.22 9.36
C LEU A 24 -15.56 -17.57 9.82
N HIS A 25 -16.29 -18.66 9.58
CA HIS A 25 -15.83 -20.02 9.93
C HIS A 25 -14.52 -20.39 9.23
N GLN A 26 -14.36 -20.03 7.95
CA GLN A 26 -13.12 -20.30 7.21
C GLN A 26 -11.94 -19.54 7.81
N THR A 27 -12.15 -18.26 8.15
CA THR A 27 -11.13 -17.41 8.80
C THR A 27 -10.71 -18.00 10.15
N MET A 28 -11.67 -18.37 11.00
CA MET A 28 -11.38 -18.93 12.33
C MET A 28 -10.67 -20.29 12.25
N ASN A 29 -11.03 -21.15 11.30
CA ASN A 29 -10.33 -22.42 11.09
C ASN A 29 -8.87 -22.20 10.67
N LYS A 30 -8.61 -21.29 9.73
CA LYS A 30 -7.25 -20.91 9.34
C LYS A 30 -6.47 -20.29 10.49
N TYR A 31 -7.12 -19.49 11.33
CA TYR A 31 -6.52 -18.90 12.52
C TYR A 31 -6.02 -19.97 13.50
N ILE A 32 -6.82 -20.99 13.81
CA ILE A 32 -6.40 -22.10 14.68
C ILE A 32 -5.18 -22.81 14.11
N ILE A 33 -5.20 -23.17 12.82
CA ILE A 33 -4.08 -23.85 12.16
C ILE A 33 -2.79 -23.02 12.27
N ALA A 34 -2.89 -21.69 12.10
CA ALA A 34 -1.74 -20.80 12.14
C ALA A 34 -1.14 -20.64 13.55
N ILE A 35 -1.96 -20.65 14.60
CA ILE A 35 -1.51 -20.42 15.98
C ILE A 35 -1.19 -21.69 16.75
N GLU A 36 -1.72 -22.85 16.35
CA GLU A 36 -1.48 -24.13 17.00
C GLU A 36 0.01 -24.41 17.30
N PRO A 37 0.98 -24.21 16.37
CA PRO A 37 2.39 -24.44 16.68
C PRO A 37 3.00 -23.43 17.65
N LEU A 38 2.31 -22.33 17.97
CA LEU A 38 2.78 -21.26 18.86
C LEU A 38 2.25 -21.43 20.30
N LEU A 39 1.30 -22.34 20.52
CA LEU A 39 0.57 -22.47 21.78
C LEU A 39 0.83 -23.81 22.47
N ASN A 40 0.87 -23.79 23.80
CA ASN A 40 0.78 -25.03 24.57
C ASN A 40 -0.67 -25.56 24.60
N LYS A 41 -0.85 -26.80 25.07
CA LYS A 41 -2.16 -27.48 25.11
C LYS A 41 -3.24 -26.66 25.81
N ASN A 42 -2.96 -26.11 27.00
CA ASN A 42 -3.94 -25.37 27.78
C ASN A 42 -4.35 -24.05 27.08
N GLN A 43 -3.39 -23.36 26.45
CA GLN A 43 -3.67 -22.15 25.67
C GLN A 43 -4.50 -22.47 24.44
N LEU A 44 -4.16 -23.53 23.70
CA LEU A 44 -4.89 -23.95 22.51
C LEU A 44 -6.35 -24.29 22.83
N GLU A 45 -6.59 -25.09 23.88
CA GLU A 45 -7.95 -25.45 24.30
C GLU A 45 -8.77 -24.24 24.74
N LYS A 46 -8.15 -23.30 25.48
CA LYS A 46 -8.79 -22.03 25.84
C LYS A 46 -9.17 -21.22 24.58
N THR A 47 -8.26 -21.12 23.62
CA THR A 47 -8.51 -20.38 22.37
C THR A 47 -9.60 -21.04 21.52
N LYS A 48 -9.60 -22.37 21.38
CA LYS A 48 -10.65 -23.10 20.69
C LYS A 48 -12.03 -22.85 21.31
N LYS A 49 -12.11 -22.81 22.65
CA LYS A 49 -13.35 -22.48 23.35
C LYS A 49 -13.85 -21.07 23.00
N LEU A 50 -12.97 -20.07 23.04
CA LEU A 50 -13.32 -18.69 22.67
C LEU A 50 -13.79 -18.57 21.22
N ILE A 51 -13.15 -19.29 20.30
CA ILE A 51 -13.54 -19.32 18.90
C ILE A 51 -14.92 -19.96 18.74
N SER A 52 -15.19 -21.07 19.42
CA SER A 52 -16.51 -21.71 19.38
C SER A 52 -17.61 -20.75 19.86
N GLU A 53 -17.37 -19.98 20.93
CA GLU A 53 -18.29 -18.94 21.41
C GLU A 53 -18.47 -17.81 20.39
N PHE A 54 -17.38 -17.38 19.74
CA PHE A 54 -17.39 -16.34 18.71
C PHE A 54 -18.08 -16.77 17.40
N LEU A 55 -18.24 -18.08 17.18
CA LEU A 55 -18.90 -18.67 16.01
C LEU A 55 -20.37 -19.04 16.26
N MET A 56 -20.88 -18.92 17.49
CA MET A 56 -22.29 -19.26 17.76
C MET A 56 -23.25 -18.35 17.00
N PRO A 57 -24.44 -18.84 16.61
CA PRO A 57 -25.51 -17.98 16.11
C PRO A 57 -25.88 -16.89 17.13
N GLY A 58 -26.06 -15.66 16.66
CA GLY A 58 -26.32 -14.46 17.46
C GLY A 58 -25.11 -13.90 18.21
N SER A 59 -23.93 -14.51 18.06
CA SER A 59 -22.69 -14.09 18.72
C SER A 59 -22.20 -12.73 18.22
N VAL A 60 -21.19 -12.18 18.91
CA VAL A 60 -20.50 -10.97 18.46
C VAL A 60 -19.80 -11.20 17.11
N GLY A 61 -19.26 -12.40 16.86
CA GLY A 61 -18.55 -12.69 15.61
C GLY A 61 -19.47 -12.64 14.40
N GLU A 62 -20.65 -13.26 14.48
CA GLU A 62 -21.65 -13.19 13.40
C GLU A 62 -22.11 -11.74 13.14
N LYS A 63 -22.36 -10.97 14.19
CA LYS A 63 -22.76 -9.55 14.07
C LYS A 63 -21.67 -8.69 13.42
N LEU A 64 -20.40 -8.93 13.76
CA LEU A 64 -19.27 -8.22 13.17
C LEU A 64 -19.04 -8.62 11.71
N GLN A 65 -19.15 -9.91 11.39
CA GLN A 65 -19.07 -10.42 10.02
C GLN A 65 -20.13 -9.76 9.13
N HIS A 66 -21.39 -9.72 9.58
CA HIS A 66 -22.46 -9.07 8.83
C HIS A 66 -22.17 -7.58 8.60
N LYS A 67 -21.69 -6.84 9.62
CA LYS A 67 -21.31 -5.43 9.45
C LYS A 67 -20.17 -5.25 8.44
N LEU A 68 -19.22 -6.18 8.40
CA LEU A 68 -18.10 -6.16 7.47
C LEU A 68 -18.56 -6.40 6.03
N GLU A 69 -19.47 -7.36 5.83
CA GLU A 69 -20.10 -7.65 4.55
C GLU A 69 -20.94 -6.47 4.05
N GLU A 70 -21.72 -5.82 4.92
CA GLU A 70 -22.47 -4.61 4.57
C GLU A 70 -21.54 -3.46 4.16
N LYS A 71 -20.42 -3.26 4.88
CA LYS A 71 -19.41 -2.27 4.50
C LYS A 71 -18.83 -2.60 3.12
N ALA A 72 -18.50 -3.85 2.85
CA ALA A 72 -17.93 -4.28 1.57
C ALA A 72 -18.87 -4.07 0.37
N LYS A 73 -20.20 -4.08 0.57
CA LYS A 73 -21.17 -3.78 -0.50
C LYS A 73 -21.17 -2.31 -0.94
N VAL A 74 -20.75 -1.39 -0.06
CA VAL A 74 -20.87 0.06 -0.29
C VAL A 74 -19.52 0.77 -0.42
N THR A 75 -18.41 0.02 -0.46
CA THR A 75 -17.05 0.58 -0.60
C THR A 75 -16.27 -0.18 -1.66
N ASP A 76 -15.43 0.51 -2.43
CA ASP A 76 -14.57 -0.13 -3.43
C ASP A 76 -13.59 -1.13 -2.80
N ASN A 77 -13.10 -0.79 -1.60
CA ASN A 77 -12.26 -1.66 -0.78
C ASN A 77 -12.58 -1.42 0.70
N TRP A 78 -13.16 -2.41 1.35
CA TRP A 78 -13.60 -2.28 2.75
C TRP A 78 -12.44 -2.12 3.75
N LEU A 79 -11.23 -2.50 3.37
CA LEU A 79 -10.06 -2.53 4.26
C LEU A 79 -9.12 -1.35 4.06
N ALA A 80 -9.08 -0.73 2.86
CA ALA A 80 -8.03 0.23 2.48
C ALA A 80 -7.82 1.36 3.51
N ASP A 81 -8.88 2.06 3.90
CA ASP A 81 -8.77 3.17 4.86
C ASP A 81 -8.36 2.70 6.26
N TRP A 82 -8.90 1.57 6.71
CA TRP A 82 -8.54 1.00 8.01
C TRP A 82 -7.08 0.56 8.04
N TRP A 83 -6.61 -0.10 6.98
CA TRP A 83 -5.23 -0.51 6.85
C TRP A 83 -4.30 0.71 6.85
N ASN A 84 -4.58 1.71 6.01
CA ASN A 84 -3.75 2.90 5.91
C ASN A 84 -3.66 3.66 7.23
N ASN A 85 -4.79 3.83 7.91
CA ASN A 85 -4.85 4.52 9.19
C ASN A 85 -4.11 3.72 10.27
N TYR A 86 -4.52 2.48 10.53
CA TYR A 86 -3.98 1.68 11.63
C TYR A 86 -2.51 1.31 11.43
N ALA A 87 -2.13 0.85 10.23
CA ALA A 87 -0.79 0.34 9.98
C ALA A 87 0.26 1.44 9.81
N TYR A 88 -0.14 2.64 9.37
CA TYR A 88 0.82 3.70 9.05
C TYR A 88 0.52 5.03 9.75
N PHE A 89 -0.67 5.60 9.59
CA PHE A 89 -0.90 7.00 9.99
C PHE A 89 -1.12 7.18 11.50
N GLU A 90 -1.67 6.18 12.17
CA GLU A 90 -1.84 6.11 13.63
C GLU A 90 -0.59 5.49 14.30
N TYR A 91 0.31 4.89 13.52
CA TYR A 91 1.57 4.36 14.02
C TYR A 91 2.52 5.49 14.42
N ARG A 92 2.82 5.60 15.73
CA ARG A 92 3.55 6.73 16.33
C ARG A 92 5.05 6.51 16.54
N GLU A 93 5.56 5.31 16.29
CA GLU A 93 7.00 5.07 16.32
C GLU A 93 7.71 5.79 15.16
N PRO A 94 9.01 6.12 15.31
CA PRO A 94 9.77 6.76 14.24
C PRO A 94 9.73 5.97 12.93
N LEU A 95 9.45 6.65 11.81
CA LEU A 95 9.33 5.97 10.50
C LEU A 95 10.66 5.36 10.04
N VAL A 96 11.78 6.02 10.37
CA VAL A 96 13.13 5.53 10.10
C VAL A 96 13.31 4.17 10.77
N ILE A 97 13.73 3.17 10.01
CA ILE A 97 13.91 1.76 10.43
C ILE A 97 12.59 1.02 10.72
N LYS A 98 11.61 1.64 11.41
CA LYS A 98 10.39 0.92 11.85
C LYS A 98 9.35 0.76 10.76
N SER A 99 9.29 1.69 9.80
CA SER A 99 8.27 1.68 8.73
C SER A 99 8.85 1.87 7.34
N ASN A 100 9.84 2.74 7.17
CA ASN A 100 10.39 3.07 5.85
C ASN A 100 11.39 1.99 5.40
N PRO A 101 11.07 1.19 4.37
CA PRO A 101 12.03 0.25 3.81
C PRO A 101 13.14 1.00 3.06
N GLY A 102 14.38 0.55 3.23
CA GLY A 102 15.54 1.02 2.46
C GLY A 102 15.87 0.06 1.32
N PHE A 103 16.30 0.60 0.19
CA PHE A 103 16.77 -0.17 -0.96
C PHE A 103 18.18 0.26 -1.35
N SER A 104 19.03 -0.71 -1.68
CA SER A 104 20.35 -0.48 -2.29
C SER A 104 20.32 -0.87 -3.76
N PHE A 105 20.87 -0.01 -4.62
CA PHE A 105 21.05 -0.29 -6.04
C PHE A 105 22.49 -0.77 -6.31
N PRO A 106 22.76 -1.38 -7.49
CA PRO A 106 24.12 -1.75 -7.87
C PRO A 106 25.10 -0.58 -7.73
N GLN A 107 26.25 -0.84 -7.12
CA GLN A 107 27.26 0.17 -6.86
C GLN A 107 27.74 0.78 -8.18
N GLN A 108 27.79 2.11 -8.23
CA GLN A 108 28.37 2.86 -9.33
C GLN A 108 29.83 3.20 -9.00
N HIS A 109 30.69 3.22 -10.01
CA HIS A 109 32.07 3.65 -9.88
C HIS A 109 32.21 5.06 -10.45
N PHE A 110 32.66 6.00 -9.61
CA PHE A 110 32.89 7.40 -9.97
C PHE A 110 34.37 7.72 -9.77
N GLU A 111 35.01 8.30 -10.78
CA GLU A 111 36.41 8.73 -10.67
C GLU A 111 36.49 10.15 -10.10
N GLN A 112 35.49 10.98 -10.41
CA GLN A 112 35.39 12.37 -9.98
C GLN A 112 34.00 12.71 -9.46
N GLU A 113 33.90 13.78 -8.66
CA GLU A 113 32.63 14.29 -8.15
C GLU A 113 31.63 14.63 -9.29
N LEU A 114 32.15 15.11 -10.43
CA LEU A 114 31.36 15.39 -11.61
C LEU A 114 30.65 14.14 -12.16
N ASP A 115 31.22 12.95 -12.00
CA ASP A 115 30.58 11.70 -12.43
C ASP A 115 29.36 11.37 -11.57
N GLN A 116 29.45 11.60 -10.26
CA GLN A 116 28.32 11.49 -9.35
C GLN A 116 27.20 12.47 -9.73
N TYR A 117 27.54 13.72 -10.07
CA TYR A 117 26.57 14.71 -10.52
C TYR A 117 25.91 14.34 -11.84
N ARG A 118 26.69 13.85 -12.81
CA ARG A 118 26.17 13.34 -14.10
C ARG A 118 25.24 12.15 -13.89
N PHE A 119 25.60 11.22 -13.01
CA PHE A 119 24.75 10.08 -12.67
C PHE A 119 23.45 10.55 -12.01
N THR A 120 23.54 11.45 -11.03
CA THR A 120 22.39 12.01 -10.32
C THR A 120 21.44 12.73 -11.29
N ALA A 121 21.96 13.52 -12.22
CA ALA A 121 21.16 14.19 -13.25
C ALA A 121 20.44 13.19 -14.17
N LYS A 122 21.10 12.08 -14.55
CA LYS A 122 20.47 10.99 -15.33
C LYS A 122 19.37 10.29 -14.54
N LEU A 123 19.60 10.01 -13.25
CA LEU A 123 18.61 9.40 -12.37
C LEU A 123 17.38 10.29 -12.21
N ILE A 124 17.59 11.58 -11.93
CA ILE A 124 16.52 12.58 -11.87
C ILE A 124 15.71 12.59 -13.16
N ARG A 125 16.37 12.64 -14.32
CA ARG A 125 15.68 12.61 -15.62
C ARG A 125 14.85 11.34 -15.79
N ALA A 126 15.37 10.18 -15.37
CA ALA A 126 14.64 8.92 -15.45
C ALA A 126 13.38 8.93 -14.57
N VAL A 127 13.48 9.45 -13.34
CA VAL A 127 12.33 9.60 -12.44
C VAL A 127 11.29 10.58 -13.00
N VAL A 128 11.72 11.70 -13.61
CA VAL A 128 10.81 12.64 -14.27
C VAL A 128 10.11 11.99 -15.46
N SER A 129 10.83 11.25 -16.31
CA SER A 129 10.21 10.52 -17.42
C SER A 129 9.24 9.43 -16.93
N PHE A 130 9.52 8.80 -15.79
CA PHE A 130 8.57 7.88 -15.17
C PHE A 130 7.33 8.62 -14.65
N LYS A 131 7.49 9.78 -14.01
CA LYS A 131 6.37 10.64 -13.61
C LYS A 131 5.47 10.99 -14.80
N GLU A 132 6.07 11.35 -15.94
CA GLU A 132 5.31 11.63 -17.17
C GLU A 132 4.47 10.42 -17.60
N LEU A 133 4.98 9.18 -17.45
CA LEU A 133 4.21 7.97 -17.74
C LEU A 133 3.04 7.77 -16.76
N VAL A 134 3.24 8.05 -15.47
CA VAL A 134 2.17 7.99 -14.45
C VAL A 134 1.11 9.05 -14.72
N ASP A 135 1.51 10.30 -14.90
CA ASP A 135 0.60 11.44 -15.09
C ASP A 135 -0.19 11.33 -16.40
N SER A 136 0.43 10.79 -17.46
CA SER A 136 -0.24 10.51 -18.73
C SER A 136 -1.02 9.18 -18.74
N GLU A 137 -0.98 8.42 -17.64
CA GLU A 137 -1.58 7.09 -17.51
C GLU A 137 -1.14 6.12 -18.63
N SER A 138 0.13 6.23 -19.04
CA SER A 138 0.72 5.47 -20.16
C SER A 138 1.41 4.17 -19.73
N ILE A 139 1.52 3.92 -18.43
CA ILE A 139 2.13 2.68 -17.93
C ILE A 139 1.24 1.50 -18.36
N PRO A 140 1.79 0.46 -18.99
CA PRO A 140 1.02 -0.74 -19.31
C PRO A 140 0.42 -1.37 -18.05
N VAL A 141 -0.80 -1.91 -18.18
CA VAL A 141 -1.43 -2.66 -17.08
C VAL A 141 -0.54 -3.83 -16.70
N GLU A 142 -0.28 -3.97 -15.41
CA GLU A 142 0.48 -5.11 -14.88
C GLU A 142 -0.44 -6.30 -14.61
N TYR A 143 0.12 -7.49 -14.81
CA TYR A 143 -0.59 -8.75 -14.63
C TYR A 143 0.19 -9.68 -13.72
N SER A 144 -0.51 -10.39 -12.85
CA SER A 144 0.02 -11.51 -12.08
C SER A 144 -0.78 -12.76 -12.36
N ARG A 145 -0.11 -13.81 -12.83
CA ARG A 145 -0.73 -15.10 -13.19
C ARG A 145 -1.94 -14.92 -14.13
N GLY A 146 -1.84 -13.98 -15.08
CA GLY A 146 -2.89 -13.67 -16.05
C GLY A 146 -4.01 -12.75 -15.56
N ASN A 147 -4.01 -12.31 -14.30
CA ASN A 147 -5.00 -11.37 -13.77
C ASN A 147 -4.44 -9.95 -13.71
N PRO A 148 -5.21 -8.92 -14.12
CA PRO A 148 -4.77 -7.53 -13.99
C PRO A 148 -4.61 -7.13 -12.52
N LEU A 149 -3.66 -6.24 -12.25
CA LEU A 149 -3.41 -5.66 -10.93
C LEU A 149 -3.95 -4.23 -10.86
N SER A 150 -4.31 -3.78 -9.65
CA SER A 150 -4.63 -2.37 -9.40
C SER A 150 -3.40 -1.51 -9.65
N MET A 151 -3.58 -0.47 -10.45
CA MET A 151 -2.51 0.48 -10.81
C MET A 151 -2.55 1.73 -9.91
N MET A 152 -3.46 1.78 -8.94
CA MET A 152 -3.69 2.97 -8.11
C MET A 152 -2.46 3.37 -7.29
N GLN A 153 -1.61 2.41 -6.90
CA GLN A 153 -0.42 2.68 -6.08
C GLN A 153 0.59 3.61 -6.79
N TYR A 154 0.69 3.55 -8.13
CA TYR A 154 1.59 4.41 -8.89
C TYR A 154 1.29 5.90 -8.69
N LYS A 155 0.00 6.24 -8.52
CA LYS A 155 -0.44 7.62 -8.28
C LYS A 155 -0.05 8.15 -6.89
N ASN A 156 0.40 7.28 -5.98
CA ASN A 156 0.68 7.64 -4.59
C ASN A 156 2.17 7.86 -4.28
N ILE A 157 3.07 7.57 -5.24
CA ILE A 157 4.52 7.56 -5.00
C ILE A 157 5.14 8.96 -5.14
N LEU A 158 4.79 9.69 -6.19
CA LEU A 158 5.46 10.94 -6.56
C LEU A 158 4.60 12.15 -6.21
N SER A 159 5.27 13.25 -5.83
CA SER A 159 4.62 14.50 -5.44
C SER A 159 3.70 14.35 -4.23
N THR A 160 4.05 13.45 -3.31
CA THR A 160 3.33 13.20 -2.06
C THR A 160 4.25 13.38 -0.87
N CYS A 161 3.67 13.70 0.28
CA CYS A 161 4.41 13.80 1.54
C CYS A 161 3.51 13.40 2.71
N ARG A 162 4.08 12.74 3.72
CA ARG A 162 3.40 12.50 4.99
C ARG A 162 3.57 13.73 5.88
N ILE A 163 2.47 14.22 6.43
CA ILE A 163 2.41 15.38 7.32
C ILE A 163 2.13 14.89 8.74
N PRO A 164 2.99 15.22 9.72
CA PRO A 164 2.76 14.85 11.11
C PRO A 164 1.60 15.65 11.70
N LEU A 165 0.73 14.97 12.44
CA LEU A 165 -0.35 15.57 13.23
C LEU A 165 -0.39 14.96 14.64
N PRO A 166 -1.04 15.61 15.64
CA PRO A 166 -1.01 15.16 17.02
C PRO A 166 -1.45 13.70 17.23
N ASP A 167 -2.59 13.32 16.64
CA ASP A 167 -3.19 12.00 16.88
C ASP A 167 -2.94 11.02 15.73
N ARG A 168 -3.06 11.49 14.49
CA ARG A 168 -2.93 10.66 13.29
C ARG A 168 -2.37 11.49 12.15
N ASP A 169 -1.24 11.07 11.60
CA ASP A 169 -0.63 11.72 10.45
C ASP A 169 -1.57 11.70 9.23
N THR A 170 -1.27 12.51 8.23
CA THR A 170 -1.96 12.46 6.95
C THR A 170 -0.96 12.38 5.82
N ILE A 171 -1.44 12.02 4.63
CA ILE A 171 -0.71 12.18 3.38
C ILE A 171 -1.27 13.39 2.64
N VAL A 172 -0.38 14.18 2.03
CA VAL A 172 -0.76 15.25 1.10
C VAL A 172 -0.24 14.90 -0.28
N PHE A 173 -1.03 15.24 -1.29
CA PHE A 173 -0.70 15.10 -2.69
C PHE A 173 -0.63 16.51 -3.28
N ALA A 174 0.46 16.82 -3.99
CA ALA A 174 0.51 18.06 -4.73
C ALA A 174 -0.60 18.03 -5.80
N PRO A 175 -1.34 19.14 -6.01
CA PRO A 175 -2.32 19.19 -7.07
C PRO A 175 -1.65 18.92 -8.44
N PRO A 176 -2.38 18.31 -9.39
CA PRO A 176 -1.89 18.14 -10.75
C PRO A 176 -1.36 19.45 -11.33
N ASP A 177 -0.26 19.38 -12.07
CA ASP A 177 0.42 20.52 -12.72
C ASP A 177 1.01 21.60 -11.80
N CYS A 178 0.83 21.52 -10.48
CA CYS A 178 1.33 22.54 -9.54
C CYS A 178 2.76 22.29 -9.05
N SER A 179 3.21 21.03 -8.94
CA SER A 179 4.58 20.72 -8.52
C SER A 179 5.48 20.44 -9.73
N ARG A 180 6.36 21.40 -10.03
CA ARG A 180 7.37 21.32 -11.11
C ARG A 180 8.80 21.47 -10.59
N HIS A 181 9.00 21.17 -9.32
CA HIS A 181 10.29 21.28 -8.65
C HIS A 181 10.62 19.97 -7.93
N MET A 182 11.88 19.83 -7.52
CA MET A 182 12.33 18.77 -6.62
C MET A 182 13.15 19.41 -5.49
N VAL A 183 13.26 18.70 -4.38
CA VAL A 183 14.13 19.08 -3.28
C VAL A 183 15.42 18.27 -3.40
N VAL A 184 16.55 18.95 -3.44
CA VAL A 184 17.88 18.34 -3.37
C VAL A 184 18.46 18.68 -2.01
N VAL A 185 18.87 17.66 -1.26
CA VAL A 185 19.50 17.85 0.05
C VAL A 185 20.99 17.53 -0.06
N HIS A 186 21.85 18.49 0.31
CA HIS A 186 23.31 18.31 0.33
C HIS A 186 23.89 18.90 1.60
N LYS A 187 24.59 18.08 2.40
CA LYS A 187 25.20 18.51 3.68
C LYS A 187 24.21 19.23 4.61
N ASN A 188 23.01 18.68 4.75
CA ASN A 188 21.91 19.21 5.57
C ASN A 188 21.33 20.56 5.11
N GLN A 189 21.53 20.93 3.83
CA GLN A 189 20.90 22.06 3.17
C GLN A 189 19.93 21.57 2.11
#